data_AF-A0A924LTF3-F1
#
_entry.id   AF-A0A924LTF3-F1
#
_cell.length_a   1.000
_cell.length_b   1.000
_cell.length_c   1.000
_cell.angle_alpha   90.00
_cell.angle_beta   90.00
_cell.angle_gamma   90.00
#
_symmetry.space_group_name_H-M   'P 1'
#
loop_
_entity.id
_entity.type
_entity.pdbx_description
1 polymer ?
#
loop_
_entity_poly.entity_id
_entity_poly.type
_entity_poly.pdbx_seq_one_letter_code
_entity_poly.pdbx_strand_id
1 'polypeptide(L)'
;METKEKNYTEQIDATVETITTHVEKKSVTGLTTTLSKWIDVLEDHKDLKTIAANLKKLKQAIDDKEGKKIVSLMETLGEQVSDAAEMATGTEATKIKHLGKALTSGSKAIAKFL
;
A
#
# COMPACT_ATOMS: atom_id res chain seq x y z
N MET A 1 -18.34 -13.89 15.65
CA MET A 1 -16.94 -13.93 15.17
C MET A 1 -16.72 -12.62 14.42
N GLU A 2 -16.14 -11.60 15.07
CA GLU A 2 -16.17 -10.20 14.58
C GLU A 2 -14.80 -9.49 14.69
N THR A 3 -13.71 -10.24 14.83
CA THR A 3 -12.44 -9.69 15.35
C THR A 3 -11.31 -9.52 14.33
N LYS A 4 -11.36 -10.15 13.14
CA LYS A 4 -10.29 -10.02 12.14
C LYS A 4 -10.57 -8.96 11.07
N GLU A 5 -11.74 -8.97 10.44
CA GLU A 5 -12.14 -7.98 9.43
C GLU A 5 -12.04 -6.53 9.92
N LYS A 6 -12.51 -6.23 11.14
CA LYS A 6 -12.41 -4.87 11.71
C LYS A 6 -10.95 -4.39 11.87
N ASN A 7 -10.02 -5.30 12.18
CA ASN A 7 -8.61 -4.93 12.38
C ASN A 7 -7.93 -4.58 11.06
N TYR A 8 -8.20 -5.33 9.99
CA TYR A 8 -7.71 -5.02 8.64
C TYR A 8 -8.25 -3.67 8.15
N THR A 9 -9.53 -3.44 8.43
CA THR A 9 -10.29 -2.25 8.03
C THR A 9 -9.72 -0.95 8.61
N GLU A 10 -9.28 -0.94 9.87
CA GLU A 10 -8.65 0.23 10.52
C GLU A 10 -7.19 0.41 10.07
N GLN A 11 -6.47 -0.69 9.84
CA GLN A 11 -5.10 -0.64 9.35
C GLN A 11 -5.00 -0.11 7.92
N ILE A 12 -6.01 -0.35 7.07
CA ILE A 12 -6.10 0.23 5.73
C ILE A 12 -6.22 1.76 5.80
N ASP A 13 -7.12 2.28 6.64
CA ASP A 13 -7.34 3.73 6.75
C ASP A 13 -6.08 4.45 7.26
N ALA A 14 -5.47 3.93 8.34
CA ALA A 14 -4.23 4.47 8.88
C ALA A 14 -3.09 4.46 7.85
N THR A 15 -3.10 3.50 6.93
CA THR A 15 -2.09 3.37 5.88
C THR A 15 -2.32 4.33 4.74
N VAL A 16 -3.57 4.49 4.29
CA VAL A 16 -3.95 5.51 3.31
C VAL A 16 -3.58 6.89 3.83
N GLU A 17 -3.91 7.17 5.10
CA GLU A 17 -3.58 8.43 5.74
C GLU A 17 -2.06 8.62 5.88
N THR A 18 -1.32 7.59 6.28
CA THR A 18 0.14 7.65 6.41
C THR A 18 0.82 7.88 5.05
N ILE A 19 0.42 7.14 4.01
CA ILE A 19 0.94 7.30 2.65
C ILE A 19 0.64 8.71 2.16
N THR A 20 -0.61 9.17 2.29
CA THR A 20 -1.02 10.52 1.87
C THR A 20 -0.23 11.59 2.61
N THR A 21 -0.09 11.45 3.92
CA THR A 21 0.68 12.38 4.76
C THR A 21 2.16 12.40 4.40
N HIS A 22 2.76 11.24 4.13
CA HIS A 22 4.18 11.11 3.77
C HIS A 22 4.47 11.69 2.39
N VAL A 23 3.53 11.49 1.47
CA VAL A 23 3.51 12.08 0.14
C VAL A 23 3.44 13.60 0.21
N GLU A 24 2.53 14.15 1.01
CA GLU A 24 2.40 15.59 1.23
C GLU A 24 3.65 16.18 1.90
N LYS A 25 4.22 15.46 2.88
CA LYS A 25 5.44 15.85 3.60
C LYS A 25 6.73 15.61 2.81
N LYS A 26 6.66 15.02 1.61
CA LYS A 26 7.81 14.64 0.77
C LYS A 26 8.85 13.79 1.51
N SER A 27 8.39 12.97 2.46
CA SER A 27 9.25 12.16 3.31
C SER A 27 8.82 10.71 3.26
N VAL A 28 9.74 9.82 2.91
CA VAL A 28 9.54 8.37 2.96
C VAL A 28 9.85 7.80 4.36
N THR A 29 10.26 8.64 5.31
CA THR A 29 10.65 8.23 6.67
C THR A 29 9.43 7.81 7.47
N GLY A 30 9.29 6.50 7.75
CA GLY A 30 8.12 5.91 8.42
C GLY A 30 7.26 5.05 7.50
N LEU A 31 7.36 5.25 6.19
CA LEU A 31 6.65 4.47 5.18
C LEU A 31 7.00 2.98 5.26
N THR A 32 8.27 2.64 5.49
CA THR A 32 8.76 1.25 5.60
C THR A 32 8.18 0.49 6.80
N THR A 33 7.88 1.17 7.90
CA THR A 33 7.22 0.56 9.07
C THR A 33 5.76 0.24 8.75
N THR A 34 5.06 1.17 8.10
CA THR A 34 3.67 0.95 7.63
C THR A 34 3.59 -0.16 6.59
N LEU A 35 4.51 -0.19 5.64
CA LEU A 35 4.61 -1.26 4.64
C LEU A 35 4.85 -2.63 5.28
N SER A 36 5.69 -2.71 6.33
CA SER A 36 5.97 -3.98 7.02
C SER A 36 4.71 -4.57 7.68
N LYS A 37 3.92 -3.75 8.39
CA LYS A 37 2.65 -4.22 8.98
C LYS A 37 1.68 -4.75 7.92
N TRP A 38 1.67 -4.11 6.76
CA TRP A 38 0.82 -4.50 5.64
C TRP A 38 1.26 -5.79 4.94
N ILE A 39 2.56 -5.98 4.83
CA ILE A 39 3.13 -7.24 4.36
C ILE A 39 2.64 -8.36 5.26
N ASP A 40 2.74 -8.21 6.59
CA ASP A 40 2.28 -9.24 7.54
C ASP A 40 0.76 -9.51 7.39
N VAL A 41 -0.04 -8.45 7.27
CA VAL A 41 -1.50 -8.56 7.04
C VAL A 41 -1.82 -9.31 5.75
N LEU A 42 -1.14 -8.98 4.65
CA LEU A 42 -1.49 -9.55 3.34
C LEU A 42 -0.91 -10.94 3.11
N GLU A 43 0.17 -11.30 3.79
CA GLU A 43 0.72 -12.67 3.70
C GLU A 43 -0.25 -13.72 4.27
N ASP A 44 -1.10 -13.32 5.21
CA ASP A 44 -2.18 -14.15 5.76
C ASP A 44 -3.35 -14.35 4.77
N HIS A 45 -3.48 -13.49 3.76
CA HIS A 45 -4.51 -13.58 2.73
C HIS A 45 -3.97 -14.26 1.47
N LYS A 46 -4.49 -15.46 1.16
CA LYS A 46 -4.04 -16.25 -0.01
C LYS A 46 -4.14 -15.48 -1.33
N ASP A 47 -5.17 -14.67 -1.50
CA ASP A 47 -5.44 -13.93 -2.74
C ASP A 47 -4.62 -12.63 -2.86
N LEU A 48 -4.01 -12.18 -1.76
CA LEU A 48 -3.27 -10.92 -1.68
C LEU A 48 -1.75 -11.13 -1.51
N LYS A 49 -1.28 -12.39 -1.53
CA LYS A 49 0.15 -12.73 -1.45
C LYS A 49 1.02 -12.03 -2.49
N THR A 50 0.51 -11.85 -3.72
CA THR A 50 1.24 -11.14 -4.78
C THR A 50 1.44 -9.66 -4.42
N ILE A 51 0.44 -9.05 -3.80
CA ILE A 51 0.51 -7.66 -3.32
C ILE A 51 1.52 -7.57 -2.17
N ALA A 52 1.49 -8.51 -1.22
CA ALA A 52 2.47 -8.58 -0.13
C ALA A 52 3.91 -8.67 -0.65
N ALA A 53 4.16 -9.52 -1.65
CA ALA A 53 5.48 -9.66 -2.27
C ALA A 53 5.96 -8.38 -2.95
N ASN A 54 5.05 -7.64 -3.61
CA ASN A 54 5.39 -6.36 -4.24
C ASN A 54 5.59 -5.24 -3.20
N LEU A 55 4.88 -5.26 -2.07
CA LEU A 55 5.13 -4.36 -0.93
C LEU A 55 6.51 -4.62 -0.31
N LYS A 56 6.95 -5.88 -0.21
CA LYS A 56 8.33 -6.22 0.21
C LYS A 56 9.37 -5.57 -0.72
N LYS A 57 9.16 -5.66 -2.04
CA LYS A 57 10.04 -5.00 -3.03
C LYS A 57 10.01 -3.48 -2.88
N LEU A 58 8.84 -2.88 -2.63
CA LEU A 58 8.71 -1.44 -2.43
C LEU A 58 9.47 -0.99 -1.18
N LYS A 59 9.32 -1.71 -0.07
CA LYS A 59 10.06 -1.45 1.16
C LYS A 59 11.56 -1.49 0.90
N GLN A 60 12.05 -2.51 0.20
CA GLN A 60 13.45 -2.64 -0.14
C GLN A 60 13.94 -1.49 -1.04
N ALA A 61 13.17 -1.10 -2.05
CA ALA A 61 13.50 0.05 -2.91
C ALA A 61 13.57 1.38 -2.11
N ILE A 62 12.74 1.54 -1.07
CA ILE A 62 12.81 2.70 -0.17
C ILE A 62 14.08 2.65 0.68
N ASP A 63 14.40 1.49 1.26
CA ASP A 63 15.62 1.28 2.05
C ASP A 63 16.89 1.54 1.21
N ASP A 64 16.88 1.08 -0.04
CA ASP A 64 17.97 1.25 -1.02
C ASP A 64 17.96 2.64 -1.68
N LYS A 65 16.97 3.49 -1.36
CA LYS A 65 16.78 4.86 -1.92
C LYS A 65 16.67 4.89 -3.45
N GLU A 66 16.14 3.82 -4.05
CA GLU A 66 15.96 3.66 -5.49
C GLU A 66 14.72 4.42 -6.00
N GLY A 67 14.76 5.74 -6.01
CA GLY A 67 13.62 6.61 -6.33
C GLY A 67 12.73 6.17 -7.51
N LYS A 68 13.33 5.94 -8.68
CA LYS A 68 12.58 5.51 -9.89
C LYS A 68 11.86 4.18 -9.69
N LYS A 69 12.47 3.26 -8.93
CA LYS A 69 11.91 1.94 -8.62
C LYS A 69 10.79 2.04 -7.59
N ILE A 70 10.91 2.96 -6.62
CA ILE A 70 9.83 3.29 -5.66
C ILE A 70 8.58 3.72 -6.43
N VAL A 71 8.71 4.67 -7.36
CA VAL A 71 7.58 5.16 -8.18
C VAL A 71 6.94 4.02 -8.96
N SER A 72 7.73 3.25 -9.71
CA SER A 72 7.22 2.15 -10.52
C SER A 72 6.51 1.09 -9.66
N LEU A 73 7.09 0.71 -8.52
CA LEU A 73 6.49 -0.27 -7.62
C LEU A 73 5.20 0.26 -6.99
N MET A 74 5.12 1.54 -6.63
CA MET A 74 3.91 2.14 -6.09
C MET A 74 2.79 2.25 -7.15
N GLU A 75 3.10 2.55 -8.41
CA GLU A 75 2.11 2.50 -9.50
C GLU A 75 1.58 1.09 -9.72
N THR A 76 2.48 0.11 -9.87
CA THR A 76 2.09 -1.30 -10.07
C THR A 76 1.28 -1.84 -8.90
N LEU A 77 1.69 -1.54 -7.66
CA LEU A 77 0.93 -1.92 -6.47
C LEU A 77 -0.43 -1.25 -6.44
N GLY A 78 -0.51 0.04 -6.79
CA GLY A 78 -1.76 0.78 -6.83
C GLY A 78 -2.79 0.18 -7.80
N GLU A 79 -2.34 -0.25 -8.98
CA GLU A 79 -3.16 -1.00 -9.94
C GLU A 79 -3.56 -2.38 -9.43
N GLN A 80 -2.59 -3.21 -9.02
CA GLN A 80 -2.89 -4.57 -8.55
C GLN A 80 -3.82 -4.61 -7.34
N VAL A 81 -3.66 -3.66 -6.41
CA VAL A 81 -4.52 -3.51 -5.25
C VAL A 81 -5.92 -3.05 -5.70
N SER A 82 -6.02 -2.13 -6.66
CA SER A 82 -7.32 -1.71 -7.21
C SER A 82 -8.04 -2.85 -7.93
N ASP A 83 -7.32 -3.67 -8.70
CA ASP A 83 -7.88 -4.83 -9.40
C ASP A 83 -8.33 -5.92 -8.41
N ALA A 84 -7.52 -6.18 -7.37
CA ALA A 84 -7.90 -7.10 -6.29
C ALA A 84 -9.15 -6.62 -5.55
N ALA A 85 -9.33 -5.30 -5.41
CA ALA A 85 -10.52 -4.72 -4.84
C ALA A 85 -11.77 -4.91 -5.71
N GLU A 86 -11.65 -5.01 -7.03
CA GLU A 86 -12.79 -5.31 -7.91
C GLU A 86 -13.27 -6.76 -7.80
N MET A 87 -12.39 -7.66 -7.37
CA MET A 87 -12.72 -9.06 -7.10
C MET A 87 -13.24 -9.28 -5.67
N ALA A 88 -12.99 -8.36 -4.75
CA ALA A 88 -13.50 -8.39 -3.39
C ALA A 88 -14.95 -7.87 -3.33
N THR A 89 -15.73 -8.34 -2.35
CA THR A 89 -17.10 -7.84 -2.12
C THR A 89 -17.23 -7.22 -0.73
N GLY A 90 -18.16 -6.27 -0.57
CA GLY A 90 -18.42 -5.62 0.70
C GLY A 90 -17.46 -4.49 1.07
N THR A 91 -17.35 -4.21 2.37
CA THR A 91 -16.62 -3.05 2.91
C THR A 91 -15.11 -3.14 2.67
N GLU A 92 -14.57 -4.37 2.67
CA GLU A 92 -13.15 -4.65 2.45
C GLU A 92 -12.71 -4.22 1.05
N ALA A 93 -13.52 -4.50 0.03
CA ALA A 93 -13.30 -4.08 -1.36
C ALA A 93 -13.12 -2.56 -1.49
N THR A 94 -14.01 -1.78 -0.86
CA THR A 94 -13.94 -0.31 -0.93
C THR A 94 -12.64 0.22 -0.34
N LYS A 95 -12.15 -0.42 0.73
CA LYS A 95 -10.92 -0.01 1.41
C LYS A 95 -9.66 -0.44 0.68
N ILE A 96 -9.61 -1.67 0.18
CA ILE A 96 -8.52 -2.12 -0.70
C ILE A 96 -8.44 -1.17 -1.92
N LYS A 97 -9.57 -0.77 -2.51
CA LYS A 97 -9.61 0.21 -3.60
C LYS A 97 -9.03 1.57 -3.20
N HIS A 98 -9.29 2.04 -1.98
CA HIS A 98 -8.68 3.26 -1.45
C HIS A 98 -7.17 3.13 -1.25
N LEU A 99 -6.68 1.99 -0.75
CA LEU A 99 -5.24 1.72 -0.69
C LEU A 99 -4.61 1.82 -2.08
N GLY A 100 -5.21 1.16 -3.07
CA GLY A 100 -4.72 1.18 -4.45
C GLY A 100 -4.60 2.60 -4.99
N LYS A 101 -5.65 3.40 -4.83
CA LYS A 101 -5.64 4.83 -5.20
C LYS A 101 -4.58 5.64 -4.45
N ALA A 102 -4.39 5.39 -3.16
CA ALA A 102 -3.40 6.11 -2.35
C ALA A 102 -1.97 5.79 -2.81
N LEU A 103 -1.68 4.53 -3.14
CA LEU A 103 -0.40 4.10 -3.70
C LEU A 103 -0.14 4.74 -5.07
N THR A 104 -1.11 4.71 -5.99
CA THR A 104 -1.00 5.39 -7.30
C THR A 104 -0.87 6.91 -7.19
N SER A 105 -1.55 7.52 -6.21
CA SER A 105 -1.44 8.97 -6.00
C SER A 105 -0.09 9.33 -5.40
N GLY A 106 0.38 8.51 -4.47
CA GLY A 106 1.68 8.67 -3.83
C GLY A 106 2.84 8.47 -4.79
N SER A 107 2.75 7.50 -5.70
CA SER A 107 3.76 7.30 -6.75
C SER A 107 3.92 8.55 -7.61
N LYS A 108 2.81 9.11 -8.10
CA LYS A 108 2.80 10.31 -8.94
C LYS A 108 3.35 11.53 -8.23
N ALA A 109 3.11 11.65 -6.93
CA ALA A 109 3.66 12.73 -6.15
C ALA A 109 5.17 12.57 -5.93
N ILE A 110 5.64 11.38 -5.57
CA ILE A 110 7.07 11.09 -5.43
C ILE A 110 7.81 11.26 -6.76
N ALA A 111 7.20 10.85 -7.88
CA ALA A 111 7.74 11.01 -9.23
C ALA A 111 8.02 12.47 -9.60
N LYS A 112 7.26 13.44 -9.04
CA LYS A 112 7.49 14.87 -9.28
C LYS A 112 8.74 15.41 -8.56
N PHE A 113 9.33 14.63 -7.65
CA PHE A 113 10.49 15.04 -6.84
C PHE A 113 11.76 14.26 -7.17
N LEU A 114 11.73 13.37 -8.17
CA LEU A 114 12.85 12.55 -8.65
C LEU A 114 13.33 13.01 -10.02
#